data_AF-A0A1G5XC53-F1
#
_entry.id   AF-A0A1G5XC53-F1
#
_cell.length_a   1.000
_cell.length_b   1.000
_cell.length_c   1.000
_cell.angle_alpha   90.00
_cell.angle_beta   90.00
_cell.angle_gamma   90.00
#
_symmetry.space_group_name_H-M   'P 1'
#
loop_
_entity.id
_entity.type
_entity.pdbx_description
1 polymer ?
#
loop_
_entity_poly.entity_id
_entity_poly.type
_entity_poly.pdbx_seq_one_letter_code
_entity_poly.pdbx_strand_id
1 'polypeptide(L)'
;MFQGLIIQRNAQQIDLAKPLNLPIATIIDLLSKHFDTKYSAEGASRLPVLALYAAYQCLINETKRFEGKVLLPMESHTSADSRSGRIGDIDIVDEKERAFEAVEVKHGIPITAQLVKDAFEKFKTTQVNRYYVLSTANIDVTQAEEINKEIERIKNIHGCHVIANGLTNSLKYYLRLLSDTSEFIENYVNSIEVDTALKYEHKKEWNNIISLL
;
A
#
# COMPACT_ATOMS: atom_id res chain seq x y z
N MET A 1 33.18 -16.85 -13.32
CA MET A 1 32.58 -15.64 -12.70
C MET A 1 31.06 -15.58 -12.91
N PHE A 2 30.55 -15.71 -14.15
CA PHE A 2 29.09 -15.71 -14.45
C PHE A 2 28.29 -16.86 -13.79
N GLN A 3 28.81 -18.10 -13.78
CA GLN A 3 28.12 -19.23 -13.13
C GLN A 3 27.98 -19.05 -11.61
N GLY A 4 28.95 -18.43 -10.94
CA GLY A 4 28.87 -18.16 -9.49
C GLY A 4 27.79 -17.14 -9.15
N LEU A 5 27.62 -16.11 -9.99
CA LEU A 5 26.54 -15.13 -9.86
C LEU A 5 25.16 -15.73 -10.16
N ILE A 6 25.06 -16.64 -11.13
CA ILE A 6 23.82 -17.37 -11.43
C ILE A 6 23.45 -18.32 -10.28
N ILE A 7 24.42 -19.01 -9.68
CA ILE A 7 24.20 -19.86 -8.50
C ILE A 7 23.78 -19.03 -7.29
N GLN A 8 24.42 -17.88 -7.03
CA GLN A 8 24.00 -16.96 -5.96
C GLN A 8 22.60 -16.37 -6.21
N ARG A 9 22.26 -16.06 -7.47
CA ARG A 9 20.92 -15.58 -7.85
C ARG A 9 19.85 -16.64 -7.64
N ASN A 10 20.12 -17.88 -8.07
CA ASN A 10 19.18 -19.00 -7.89
C ASN A 10 19.07 -19.43 -6.41
N ALA A 11 20.12 -19.26 -5.60
CA ALA A 11 20.07 -19.47 -4.15
C ALA A 11 19.21 -18.44 -3.40
N GLN A 12 18.85 -17.32 -4.05
CA GLN A 12 17.93 -16.30 -3.52
C GLN A 12 16.50 -16.47 -4.05
N GLN A 13 16.23 -17.48 -4.87
CA GLN A 13 14.88 -17.81 -5.29
C GLN A 13 14.20 -18.60 -4.17
N ILE A 14 13.25 -17.97 -3.50
CA ILE A 14 12.47 -18.55 -2.41
C ILE A 14 11.04 -18.70 -2.88
N ASP A 15 10.49 -19.91 -2.75
CA ASP A 15 9.07 -20.14 -2.95
C ASP A 15 8.32 -19.60 -1.72
N LEU A 16 7.43 -18.64 -1.94
CA LEU A 16 6.72 -17.95 -0.87
C LEU A 16 5.39 -18.65 -0.59
N ALA A 17 5.14 -18.93 0.69
CA ALA A 17 3.94 -19.62 1.12
C ALA A 17 2.68 -18.78 0.85
N LYS A 18 1.65 -19.40 0.29
CA LYS A 18 0.34 -18.79 0.00
C LYS A 18 -0.76 -19.53 0.78
N PRO A 19 -0.91 -19.28 2.09
CA PRO A 19 -1.96 -19.91 2.87
C PRO A 19 -3.35 -19.50 2.35
N LEU A 20 -4.30 -20.43 2.39
CA LEU A 20 -5.66 -20.22 1.90
C LEU A 20 -6.65 -20.13 3.07
N ASN A 21 -7.80 -19.51 2.85
CA ASN A 21 -8.94 -19.49 3.79
C ASN A 21 -8.61 -18.96 5.19
N LEU A 22 -7.66 -18.02 5.29
CA LEU A 22 -7.31 -17.43 6.59
C LEU A 22 -8.38 -16.43 7.06
N PRO A 23 -8.76 -16.43 8.35
CA PRO A 23 -9.60 -15.39 8.92
C PRO A 23 -8.94 -14.00 8.76
N ILE A 24 -9.74 -12.96 8.52
CA ILE A 24 -9.26 -11.58 8.36
C ILE A 24 -8.35 -11.15 9.53
N ALA A 25 -8.70 -11.52 10.76
CA ALA A 25 -7.89 -11.18 11.94
C ALA A 25 -6.49 -11.82 11.87
N THR A 26 -6.40 -13.06 11.40
CA THR A 26 -5.13 -13.77 11.19
C THR A 26 -4.32 -13.09 10.09
N ILE A 27 -4.93 -12.75 8.95
CA ILE A 27 -4.24 -12.04 7.86
C ILE A 27 -3.63 -10.73 8.37
N ILE A 28 -4.40 -9.95 9.13
CA ILE A 28 -3.94 -8.68 9.69
C ILE A 28 -2.78 -8.86 10.68
N ASP A 29 -2.81 -9.91 11.51
CA ASP A 29 -1.71 -10.26 12.41
C ASP A 29 -0.42 -10.62 11.65
N LEU A 30 -0.54 -11.44 10.60
CA LEU A 30 0.60 -11.83 9.75
C LEU A 30 1.23 -10.62 9.06
N LEU A 31 0.40 -9.74 8.48
CA LEU A 31 0.86 -8.51 7.85
C LEU A 31 1.56 -7.59 8.87
N SER A 32 0.99 -7.42 10.06
CA SER A 32 1.55 -6.55 11.09
C SER A 32 2.91 -7.06 11.55
N LYS A 33 3.03 -8.38 11.81
CA LYS A 33 4.33 -9.02 12.09
C LYS A 33 5.34 -8.76 10.96
N HIS A 34 4.90 -8.90 9.71
CA HIS A 34 5.78 -8.72 8.56
C HIS A 34 6.25 -7.27 8.39
N PHE A 35 5.41 -6.29 8.68
CA PHE A 35 5.77 -4.87 8.64
C PHE A 35 6.69 -4.46 9.79
N ASP A 36 6.41 -4.96 11.00
CA ASP A 36 7.06 -4.53 12.23
C ASP A 36 8.36 -5.28 12.54
N THR A 37 8.68 -6.35 11.79
CA THR A 37 9.98 -7.02 11.90
C THR A 37 11.11 -6.02 11.65
N LYS A 38 12.14 -6.07 12.51
CA LYS A 38 13.35 -5.26 12.35
C LYS A 38 14.27 -5.89 11.32
N TYR A 39 14.19 -5.38 10.10
CA TYR A 39 15.05 -5.74 8.99
C TYR A 39 16.41 -5.04 9.07
N SER A 40 17.45 -5.71 8.59
CA SER A 40 18.79 -5.14 8.51
C SER A 40 18.98 -4.33 7.23
N ALA A 41 18.24 -4.70 6.18
CA ALA A 41 18.24 -4.08 4.88
C ALA A 41 17.15 -3.02 4.74
N GLU A 42 17.40 -2.05 3.89
CA GLU A 42 16.39 -1.09 3.44
C GLU A 42 15.31 -1.77 2.59
N GLY A 43 14.13 -1.16 2.53
CA GLY A 43 13.02 -1.59 1.68
C GLY A 43 11.76 -2.03 2.43
N ALA A 44 11.84 -2.27 3.74
CA ALA A 44 10.70 -2.71 4.56
C ALA A 44 9.47 -1.77 4.48
N SER A 45 9.68 -0.47 4.25
CA SER A 45 8.59 0.49 4.03
C SER A 45 7.74 0.23 2.78
N ARG A 46 8.15 -0.70 1.90
CA ARG A 46 7.33 -1.15 0.76
C ARG A 46 6.30 -2.19 1.14
N LEU A 47 6.51 -2.97 2.19
CA LEU A 47 5.59 -4.04 2.60
C LEU A 47 4.16 -3.50 2.83
N PRO A 48 3.93 -2.39 3.56
CA PRO A 48 2.59 -1.86 3.75
C PRO A 48 1.96 -1.32 2.46
N VAL A 49 2.77 -0.81 1.52
CA VAL A 49 2.31 -0.34 0.20
C VAL A 49 1.83 -1.51 -0.63
N LEU A 50 2.62 -2.59 -0.71
CA LEU A 50 2.26 -3.79 -1.46
C LEU A 50 1.00 -4.47 -0.90
N ALA A 51 0.82 -4.48 0.42
CA ALA A 51 -0.40 -5.00 1.03
C ALA A 51 -1.64 -4.16 0.67
N LEU A 52 -1.54 -2.82 0.70
CA LEU A 52 -2.65 -1.98 0.23
C LEU A 52 -2.91 -2.17 -1.26
N TYR A 53 -1.86 -2.24 -2.08
CA TYR A 53 -1.98 -2.46 -3.51
C TYR A 53 -2.70 -3.78 -3.81
N ALA A 54 -2.33 -4.87 -3.13
CA ALA A 54 -3.00 -6.17 -3.24
C ALA A 54 -4.49 -6.10 -2.87
N ALA A 55 -4.84 -5.31 -1.84
CA ALA A 55 -6.25 -5.08 -1.52
C ALA A 55 -6.98 -4.32 -2.65
N TYR A 56 -6.36 -3.31 -3.26
CA TYR A 56 -6.94 -2.59 -4.39
C TYR A 56 -7.10 -3.47 -5.64
N GLN A 57 -6.18 -4.41 -5.89
CA GLN A 57 -6.32 -5.38 -6.98
C GLN A 57 -7.62 -6.19 -6.86
N CYS A 58 -7.99 -6.61 -5.65
CA CYS A 58 -9.27 -7.29 -5.41
C CYS A 58 -10.46 -6.30 -5.48
N LEU A 59 -10.38 -5.17 -4.77
CA LEU A 59 -11.49 -4.21 -4.65
C LEU A 59 -11.97 -3.64 -6.00
N ILE A 60 -11.05 -3.42 -6.95
CA ILE A 60 -11.37 -2.94 -8.30
C ILE A 60 -12.36 -3.87 -9.00
N ASN A 61 -12.24 -5.18 -8.80
CA ASN A 61 -13.06 -6.19 -9.47
C ASN A 61 -14.35 -6.49 -8.71
N GLU A 62 -14.37 -6.27 -7.39
CA GLU A 62 -15.45 -6.75 -6.52
C GLU A 62 -16.44 -5.66 -6.08
N THR A 63 -16.09 -4.38 -6.24
CA THR A 63 -16.92 -3.29 -5.72
C THR A 63 -17.39 -2.34 -6.80
N LYS A 64 -18.71 -2.05 -6.78
CA LYS A 64 -19.37 -1.12 -7.72
C LYS A 64 -18.72 0.27 -7.78
N ARG A 65 -18.06 0.69 -6.70
CA ARG A 65 -17.35 1.96 -6.62
C ARG A 65 -16.27 2.11 -7.70
N PHE A 66 -15.61 1.01 -8.05
CA PHE A 66 -14.52 1.00 -9.01
C PHE A 66 -14.96 0.56 -10.42
N GLU A 67 -16.26 0.53 -10.70
CA GLU A 67 -16.78 0.31 -12.05
C GLU A 67 -16.25 1.40 -13.02
N GLY A 68 -15.66 0.96 -14.12
CA GLY A 68 -14.97 1.85 -15.08
C GLY A 68 -13.79 2.60 -14.44
N LYS A 69 -13.07 1.98 -13.50
CA LYS A 69 -11.82 2.49 -12.92
C LYS A 69 -10.68 1.51 -13.18
N VAL A 70 -9.47 2.04 -13.23
CA VAL A 70 -8.25 1.29 -13.50
C VAL A 70 -7.23 1.57 -12.41
N LEU A 71 -6.72 0.52 -11.77
CA LEU A 71 -5.60 0.59 -10.85
C LEU A 71 -4.32 0.70 -11.67
N LEU A 72 -3.55 1.78 -11.48
CA LEU A 72 -2.29 1.95 -12.18
C LEU A 72 -1.23 0.99 -11.64
N PRO A 73 -0.38 0.38 -12.49
CA PRO A 73 0.67 -0.53 -12.05
C PRO A 73 1.64 0.16 -11.08
N MET A 74 2.15 -0.56 -10.08
CA MET A 74 3.21 -0.06 -9.21
C MET A 74 4.45 0.38 -10.02
N GLU A 75 5.00 1.57 -9.77
CA GLU A 75 6.25 2.00 -10.41
C GLU A 75 7.46 1.30 -9.82
N SER A 76 8.39 0.86 -10.68
CA SER A 76 9.75 0.56 -10.26
C SER A 76 10.50 1.88 -10.04
N HIS A 77 11.25 2.02 -8.94
CA HIS A 77 12.04 3.21 -8.58
C HIS A 77 13.12 3.63 -9.61
N THR A 78 13.15 3.05 -10.81
CA THR A 78 14.16 3.26 -11.85
C THR A 78 13.70 4.08 -13.05
N SER A 79 12.41 4.40 -13.18
CA SER A 79 11.93 5.29 -14.26
C SER A 79 12.01 6.74 -13.83
N ALA A 80 13.18 7.34 -14.03
CA ALA A 80 13.29 8.78 -14.20
C ALA A 80 12.64 9.18 -15.53
N ASP A 81 11.31 9.21 -15.59
CA ASP A 81 10.61 9.85 -16.69
C ASP A 81 9.38 10.58 -16.16
N SER A 82 9.46 11.90 -16.28
CA SER A 82 8.55 12.96 -15.89
C SER A 82 7.23 12.96 -16.65
N ARG A 83 6.56 11.80 -16.75
CA ARG A 83 5.29 11.63 -17.48
C ARG A 83 4.17 10.93 -16.71
N SER A 84 4.38 10.37 -15.51
CA SER A 84 3.44 9.37 -15.01
C SER A 84 2.15 9.89 -14.37
N GLY A 85 1.99 11.20 -14.16
CA GLY A 85 0.74 11.76 -13.60
C GLY A 85 0.37 11.20 -12.21
N ARG A 86 1.29 10.49 -11.56
CA ARG A 86 1.11 9.89 -10.23
C ARG A 86 1.09 10.97 -9.18
N ILE A 87 0.17 10.80 -8.24
CA ILE A 87 -0.01 11.75 -7.14
C ILE A 87 0.17 11.07 -5.79
N GLY A 88 -0.02 9.74 -5.69
CA GLY A 88 0.28 8.93 -4.50
C GLY A 88 1.21 7.75 -4.79
N ASP A 89 1.39 6.88 -3.78
CA ASP A 89 2.06 5.59 -3.93
C ASP A 89 1.20 4.59 -4.72
N ILE A 90 -0.13 4.71 -4.61
CA ILE A 90 -1.14 3.94 -5.35
C ILE A 90 -2.11 4.93 -5.98
N ASP A 91 -2.38 4.78 -7.27
CA ASP A 91 -3.25 5.67 -8.03
C ASP A 91 -4.28 4.86 -8.82
N ILE A 92 -5.50 5.38 -8.85
CA ILE A 92 -6.62 4.83 -9.58
C ILE A 92 -7.14 5.93 -10.49
N VAL A 93 -7.34 5.60 -11.76
CA VAL A 93 -7.85 6.52 -12.78
C VAL A 93 -9.22 6.08 -13.29
N ASP A 94 -9.95 6.99 -13.91
CA ASP A 94 -11.14 6.64 -14.68
C ASP A 94 -10.80 6.20 -16.11
N GLU A 95 -11.83 5.80 -16.88
CA GLU A 95 -11.70 5.37 -18.28
C GLU A 95 -11.10 6.45 -19.22
N LYS A 96 -11.01 7.70 -18.76
CA LYS A 96 -10.40 8.82 -19.48
C LYS A 96 -9.02 9.16 -18.93
N GLU A 97 -8.41 8.25 -18.15
CA GLU A 97 -7.11 8.40 -17.51
C GLU A 97 -7.02 9.58 -16.52
N ARG A 98 -8.18 10.05 -16.01
CA ARG A 98 -8.20 11.13 -15.03
C ARG A 98 -8.09 10.55 -13.62
N ALA A 99 -7.32 11.22 -12.75
CA ALA A 99 -7.15 10.82 -11.36
C ALA A 99 -8.52 10.71 -10.65
N PHE A 100 -8.82 9.53 -10.14
CA PHE A 100 -10.04 9.24 -9.40
C PHE A 100 -9.76 9.17 -7.89
N GLU A 101 -8.75 8.39 -7.51
CA GLU A 101 -8.35 8.18 -6.12
C GLU A 101 -6.83 7.94 -6.04
N ALA A 102 -6.22 8.43 -4.98
CA ALA A 102 -4.81 8.19 -4.70
C ALA A 102 -4.57 7.90 -3.22
N VAL A 103 -3.51 7.16 -2.94
CA VAL A 103 -3.14 6.73 -1.59
C VAL A 103 -1.66 7.01 -1.36
N GLU A 104 -1.37 7.77 -0.31
CA GLU A 104 -0.05 7.93 0.29
C GLU A 104 0.07 7.02 1.50
N VAL A 105 1.17 6.29 1.60
CA VAL A 105 1.44 5.35 2.68
C VAL A 105 2.66 5.79 3.48
N LYS A 106 2.51 5.78 4.81
CA LYS A 106 3.60 6.02 5.76
C LYS A 106 3.82 4.78 6.62
N HIS A 107 5.08 4.43 6.82
CA HIS A 107 5.48 3.30 7.67
C HIS A 107 6.11 3.83 8.97
N GLY A 108 5.47 3.54 10.11
CA GLY A 108 5.98 3.90 11.44
C GLY A 108 5.89 5.39 11.81
N ILE A 109 5.20 6.22 11.01
CA ILE A 109 5.11 7.67 11.20
C ILE A 109 3.65 8.07 11.45
N PRO A 110 3.29 8.58 12.65
CA PRO A 110 1.94 9.05 12.91
C PRO A 110 1.53 10.16 11.94
N ILE A 111 0.26 10.17 11.53
CA ILE A 111 -0.26 11.21 10.63
C ILE A 111 -0.49 12.48 11.45
N THR A 112 0.23 13.53 11.12
CA THR A 112 0.12 14.87 11.72
C THR A 112 -0.60 15.83 10.78
N ALA A 113 -1.03 16.99 11.28
CA ALA A 113 -1.62 18.02 10.43
C ALA A 113 -0.63 18.52 9.36
N GLN A 114 0.67 18.57 9.67
CA GLN A 114 1.71 18.91 8.70
C GLN A 114 1.79 17.86 7.59
N LEU A 115 1.69 16.56 7.92
CA LEU A 115 1.74 15.50 6.92
C LEU A 115 0.55 15.57 5.94
N VAL A 116 -0.62 15.99 6.41
CA VAL A 116 -1.79 16.26 5.55
C VAL A 116 -1.54 17.46 4.62
N LYS A 117 -0.92 18.54 5.11
CA LYS A 117 -0.53 19.68 4.28
C LYS A 117 0.49 19.28 3.21
N ASP A 118 1.51 18.53 3.61
CA ASP A 118 2.55 18.04 2.70
C ASP A 118 1.95 17.12 1.62
N ALA A 119 0.99 16.28 1.97
CA ALA A 119 0.24 15.48 1.01
C ALA A 119 -0.54 16.37 0.03
N PHE A 120 -1.23 17.41 0.52
CA PHE A 120 -1.95 18.34 -0.34
C PHE A 120 -1.05 19.03 -1.37
N GLU A 121 0.16 19.42 -0.99
CA GLU A 121 1.11 20.06 -1.91
C GLU A 121 1.43 19.20 -3.14
N LYS A 122 1.36 17.86 -3.02
CA LYS A 122 1.60 16.93 -4.13
C LYS A 122 0.49 16.94 -5.17
N PHE A 123 -0.76 17.12 -4.77
CA PHE A 123 -1.91 17.01 -5.66
C PHE A 123 -2.71 18.31 -5.83
N LYS A 124 -2.30 19.42 -5.21
CA LYS A 124 -3.03 20.71 -5.24
C LYS A 124 -3.37 21.25 -6.64
N THR A 125 -2.67 20.81 -7.68
CA THR A 125 -2.90 21.19 -9.08
C THR A 125 -3.59 20.10 -9.91
N THR A 126 -3.84 18.93 -9.32
CA THR A 126 -4.41 17.76 -9.98
C THR A 126 -5.79 17.50 -9.40
N GLN A 127 -6.83 17.62 -10.23
CA GLN A 127 -8.18 17.28 -9.81
C GLN A 127 -8.27 15.79 -9.46
N VAL A 128 -8.61 15.48 -8.20
CA VAL A 128 -8.79 14.12 -7.68
C VAL A 128 -9.97 14.12 -6.70
N ASN A 129 -10.73 13.03 -6.66
CA ASN A 129 -11.95 12.97 -5.83
C ASN A 129 -11.63 12.61 -4.38
N ARG A 130 -10.72 11.65 -4.16
CA ARG A 130 -10.28 11.24 -2.82
C ARG A 130 -8.78 11.04 -2.76
N TYR A 131 -8.19 11.49 -1.66
CA TYR A 131 -6.78 11.28 -1.36
C TYR A 131 -6.63 10.68 0.03
N TYR A 132 -6.04 9.50 0.12
CA TYR A 132 -5.85 8.79 1.37
C TYR A 132 -4.45 9.03 1.89
N VAL A 133 -4.34 9.33 3.18
CA VAL A 133 -3.09 9.36 3.92
C VAL A 133 -3.18 8.25 4.95
N LEU A 134 -2.49 7.14 4.70
CA LEU A 134 -2.57 5.94 5.54
C LEU A 134 -1.23 5.69 6.23
N SER A 135 -1.28 5.32 7.51
CA SER A 135 -0.07 5.00 8.26
C SER A 135 -0.22 3.76 9.13
N THR A 136 0.85 2.96 9.26
CA THR A 136 0.90 1.88 10.25
C THR A 136 0.92 2.41 11.69
N ALA A 137 1.29 3.67 11.91
CA ALA A 137 1.32 4.32 13.22
C ALA A 137 0.02 5.10 13.57
N ASN A 138 -1.04 4.97 12.75
CA ASN A 138 -2.30 5.71 12.88
C ASN A 138 -2.14 7.24 12.83
N ILE A 139 -3.20 7.96 13.21
CA ILE A 139 -3.19 9.43 13.36
C ILE A 139 -2.54 9.82 14.70
N ASP A 140 -1.90 10.98 14.74
CA ASP A 140 -1.55 11.64 15.99
C ASP A 140 -2.84 12.19 16.63
N VAL A 141 -3.32 11.49 17.66
CA VAL A 141 -4.56 11.84 18.37
C VAL A 141 -4.52 13.22 19.01
N THR A 142 -3.33 13.73 19.32
CA THR A 142 -3.16 15.08 19.89
C THR A 142 -3.39 16.19 18.86
N GLN A 143 -3.31 15.85 17.56
CA GLN A 143 -3.53 16.77 16.44
C GLN A 143 -4.83 16.48 15.67
N ALA A 144 -5.73 15.67 16.23
CA ALA A 144 -6.94 15.24 15.51
C ALA A 144 -7.82 16.42 15.07
N GLU A 145 -7.91 17.47 15.89
CA GLU A 145 -8.68 18.67 15.54
C GLU A 145 -8.03 19.45 14.39
N GLU A 146 -6.71 19.64 14.43
CA GLU A 146 -5.95 20.32 13.37
C GLU A 146 -5.98 19.54 12.05
N ILE A 147 -5.88 18.22 12.12
CA ILE A 147 -6.03 17.33 10.95
C ILE A 147 -7.40 17.51 10.32
N ASN A 148 -8.47 17.49 11.12
CA ASN A 148 -9.83 17.66 10.61
C ASN A 148 -10.05 19.06 10.01
N LYS A 149 -9.50 20.12 10.64
CA LYS A 149 -9.54 21.48 10.09
C LYS A 149 -8.84 21.56 8.73
N GLU A 150 -7.71 20.90 8.58
CA GLU A 150 -6.96 20.87 7.32
C GLU A 150 -7.70 20.07 6.23
N ILE A 151 -8.29 18.93 6.57
CA ILE A 151 -9.12 18.14 5.65
C ILE A 151 -10.30 18.95 5.13
N GLU A 152 -11.03 19.65 6.01
CA GLU A 152 -12.16 20.51 5.61
C GLU A 152 -11.68 21.70 4.78
N ARG A 153 -10.52 22.29 5.10
CA ARG A 153 -9.91 23.34 4.27
C ARG A 153 -9.68 22.84 2.85
N ILE A 154 -9.04 21.68 2.68
CA ILE A 154 -8.73 21.09 1.36
C ILE A 154 -10.01 20.81 0.58
N LYS A 155 -11.01 20.21 1.23
CA LYS A 155 -12.32 19.97 0.63
C LYS A 155 -12.96 21.26 0.10
N ASN A 156 -12.90 22.35 0.87
CA ASN A 156 -13.52 23.61 0.48
C ASN A 156 -12.81 24.31 -0.69
N ILE A 157 -11.47 24.23 -0.76
CA ILE A 157 -10.69 24.95 -1.79
C ILE A 157 -10.41 24.12 -3.05
N HIS A 158 -10.41 22.79 -2.95
CA HIS A 158 -10.02 21.87 -4.02
C HIS A 158 -11.13 20.88 -4.38
N GLY A 159 -12.11 20.66 -3.49
CA GLY A 159 -13.15 19.64 -3.67
C GLY A 159 -12.69 18.21 -3.43
N CYS A 160 -11.42 17.98 -3.09
CA CYS A 160 -10.92 16.63 -2.76
C CYS A 160 -11.30 16.24 -1.34
N HIS A 161 -11.82 15.02 -1.16
CA HIS A 161 -12.05 14.44 0.15
C HIS A 161 -10.79 13.73 0.63
N VAL A 162 -10.06 14.34 1.56
CA VAL A 162 -8.88 13.73 2.17
C VAL A 162 -9.30 12.81 3.31
N ILE A 163 -8.73 11.60 3.37
CA ILE A 163 -8.99 10.62 4.43
C ILE A 163 -7.67 10.25 5.10
N ALA A 164 -7.49 10.68 6.35
CA ALA A 164 -6.37 10.29 7.20
C ALA A 164 -6.78 9.13 8.13
N ASN A 165 -6.10 7.98 8.05
CA ASN A 165 -6.46 6.81 8.87
C ASN A 165 -5.29 5.83 9.10
N GLY A 166 -5.47 4.90 10.04
CA GLY A 166 -4.61 3.74 10.19
C GLY A 166 -4.66 2.80 8.99
N LEU A 167 -3.49 2.36 8.51
CA LEU A 167 -3.35 1.41 7.41
C LEU A 167 -3.94 0.05 7.78
N THR A 168 -3.56 -0.49 8.95
CA THR A 168 -4.03 -1.79 9.43
C THR A 168 -5.56 -1.82 9.60
N ASN A 169 -6.13 -0.74 10.12
CA ASN A 169 -7.58 -0.58 10.23
C ASN A 169 -8.24 -0.55 8.84
N SER A 170 -7.65 0.18 7.89
CA SER A 170 -8.19 0.28 6.52
C SER A 170 -8.15 -1.07 5.81
N LEU A 171 -7.03 -1.80 5.86
CA LEU A 171 -6.92 -3.16 5.33
C LEU A 171 -7.98 -4.09 5.94
N LYS A 172 -8.20 -4.03 7.26
CA LYS A 172 -9.23 -4.84 7.92
C LYS A 172 -10.62 -4.59 7.35
N TYR A 173 -10.96 -3.36 6.98
CA TYR A 173 -12.25 -3.06 6.34
C TYR A 173 -12.27 -3.45 4.86
N TYR A 174 -11.18 -3.27 4.13
CA TYR A 174 -11.09 -3.70 2.74
C TYR A 174 -11.27 -5.21 2.59
N LEU A 175 -10.60 -6.00 3.45
CA LEU A 175 -10.73 -7.46 3.46
C LEU A 175 -12.16 -7.95 3.77
N ARG A 176 -12.99 -7.16 4.46
CA ARG A 176 -14.40 -7.50 4.70
C ARG A 176 -15.28 -7.38 3.47
N LEU A 177 -14.82 -6.66 2.44
CA LEU A 177 -15.55 -6.46 1.20
C LEU A 177 -15.23 -7.53 0.16
N LEU A 178 -14.20 -8.35 0.39
CA LEU A 178 -13.75 -9.37 -0.54
C LEU A 178 -14.56 -10.65 -0.36
N SER A 179 -14.89 -11.30 -1.46
CA SER A 179 -15.54 -12.61 -1.48
C SER A 179 -14.59 -13.74 -1.08
N ASP A 180 -13.30 -13.63 -1.44
CA ASP A 180 -12.25 -14.57 -1.06
C ASP A 180 -10.98 -13.84 -0.62
N THR A 181 -10.60 -14.01 0.66
CA THR A 181 -9.37 -13.42 1.20
C THR A 181 -8.10 -14.12 0.72
N SER A 182 -8.21 -15.30 0.10
CA SER A 182 -7.08 -16.02 -0.49
C SER A 182 -6.53 -15.30 -1.72
N GLU A 183 -7.39 -14.66 -2.52
CA GLU A 183 -6.97 -13.84 -3.67
C GLU A 183 -6.11 -12.65 -3.21
N PHE A 184 -6.48 -12.02 -2.10
CA PHE A 184 -5.67 -10.97 -1.49
C PHE A 184 -4.27 -11.47 -1.09
N ILE A 185 -4.20 -12.64 -0.42
CA ILE A 185 -2.91 -13.23 0.00
C ILE A 185 -2.06 -13.53 -1.22
N GLU A 186 -2.64 -14.11 -2.26
CA GLU A 186 -1.94 -14.40 -3.51
C GLU A 186 -1.38 -13.12 -4.15
N ASN A 187 -2.20 -12.07 -4.28
CA ASN A 187 -1.76 -10.78 -4.82
C ASN A 187 -0.63 -10.15 -4.01
N TYR A 188 -0.71 -10.23 -2.67
CA TYR A 188 0.34 -9.72 -1.78
C TYR A 188 1.65 -10.50 -1.93
N VAL A 189 1.58 -11.84 -1.93
CA VAL A 189 2.76 -12.71 -2.05
C VAL A 189 3.42 -12.56 -3.43
N ASN A 190 2.63 -12.52 -4.51
CA ASN A 190 3.13 -12.26 -5.86
C ASN A 190 3.85 -10.90 -5.94
N SER A 191 3.28 -9.87 -5.30
CA SER A 191 3.88 -8.54 -5.24
C SER A 191 5.23 -8.56 -4.50
N ILE A 192 5.33 -9.26 -3.37
CA ILE A 192 6.60 -9.44 -2.64
C ILE A 192 7.64 -10.15 -3.51
N GLU A 193 7.22 -11.18 -4.24
CA GLU A 193 8.11 -12.01 -5.05
C GLU A 193 8.78 -11.19 -6.16
N VAL A 194 8.02 -10.34 -6.85
CA VAL A 194 8.51 -9.56 -8.00
C VAL A 194 9.11 -8.20 -7.63
N ASP A 195 8.82 -7.66 -6.44
CA ASP A 195 9.34 -6.36 -6.01
C ASP A 195 10.87 -6.38 -5.85
N THR A 196 11.53 -5.43 -6.52
CA THR A 196 13.00 -5.31 -6.58
C THR A 196 13.59 -4.48 -5.43
N ALA A 197 12.77 -3.68 -4.75
CA ALA A 197 13.19 -2.96 -3.56
C ALA A 197 13.31 -3.92 -2.37
N LEU A 198 12.43 -4.91 -2.27
CA LEU A 198 12.49 -5.95 -1.25
C LEU A 198 13.70 -6.87 -1.42
N LYS A 199 14.51 -6.96 -0.35
CA LYS A 199 15.63 -7.90 -0.25
C LYS A 199 15.19 -9.29 0.18
N TYR A 200 16.07 -10.27 -0.03
CA TYR A 200 15.85 -11.68 0.32
C TYR A 200 15.34 -11.87 1.76
N GLU A 201 15.87 -11.12 2.73
CA GLU A 201 15.42 -11.23 4.13
C GLU A 201 13.94 -10.90 4.33
N HIS A 202 13.39 -9.90 3.64
CA HIS A 202 11.96 -9.57 3.70
C HIS A 202 11.11 -10.72 3.16
N LYS A 203 11.56 -11.33 2.06
CA LYS A 203 10.87 -12.47 1.42
C LYS A 203 10.92 -13.70 2.31
N LYS A 204 12.10 -14.00 2.87
CA LYS A 204 12.29 -15.10 3.82
C LYS A 204 11.44 -14.93 5.08
N GLU A 205 11.33 -13.71 5.59
CA GLU A 205 10.57 -13.44 6.80
C GLU A 205 9.09 -13.76 6.67
N TRP A 206 8.50 -13.55 5.48
CA TRP A 206 7.14 -14.00 5.21
C TRP A 206 6.96 -15.49 5.51
N ASN A 207 7.83 -16.35 4.98
CA ASN A 207 7.76 -17.79 5.24
C ASN A 207 8.02 -18.14 6.71
N ASN A 208 8.94 -17.42 7.38
CA ASN A 208 9.17 -17.62 8.81
C ASN A 208 7.88 -17.34 9.60
N ILE A 209 7.19 -16.23 9.31
CA ILE A 209 5.93 -15.85 9.96
C ILE A 209 4.84 -16.90 9.67
N ILE A 210 4.71 -17.34 8.42
CA ILE A 210 3.73 -18.36 8.03
C ILE A 210 4.01 -19.70 8.73
N SER A 211 5.27 -20.08 8.94
CA SER A 211 5.61 -21.35 9.61
C SER A 211 5.20 -21.42 11.08
N LEU A 212 4.77 -20.30 11.67
CA LEU A 212 4.30 -20.20 13.05
C LEU A 212 2.77 -20.21 13.19
N LEU A 213 2.03 -20.32 12.08
CA LEU A 213 0.57 -20.57 12.07
C LEU A 213 0.24 -21.98 12.57
#